data_AF-A0A9D5VWU4-F1
#
_entry.id   AF-A0A9D5VWU4-F1
#
_cell.length_a   1.000
_cell.length_b   1.000
_cell.length_c   1.000
_cell.angle_alpha   90.00
_cell.angle_beta   90.00
_cell.angle_gamma   90.00
#
_symmetry.space_group_name_H-M   'P 1'
#
loop_
_entity.id
_entity.type
_entity.pdbx_description
1 polymer ?
#
loop_
_entity_poly.entity_id
_entity_poly.type
_entity_poly.pdbx_seq_one_letter_code
_entity_poly.pdbx_strand_id
1 'polypeptide(L)'
;MASIKESFLLITPSEDSSLNIQNNYNFYLFLTNNKKLILFPEAQDLKDAGRQIEILIDSDRAASIICSAKAIKKPFKSAEDLCSDTLTVKKYKEIQRQTIIDWLVNAGYRSVSLVVEKGEFSARNYIIDL
;
A
#
# COMPACT_ATOMS: atom_id res chain seq x y z
N MET A 1 -7.88 32.24 5.37
CA MET A 1 -6.91 31.13 5.46
C MET A 1 -6.79 30.48 4.10
N ALA A 2 -5.59 30.36 3.55
CA ALA A 2 -5.37 29.75 2.24
C ALA A 2 -5.64 28.23 2.34
N SER A 3 -6.65 27.75 1.64
CA SER A 3 -6.88 26.32 1.44
C SER A 3 -5.87 25.85 0.38
N ILE A 4 -5.02 24.88 0.75
CA ILE A 4 -4.18 24.19 -0.24
C ILE A 4 -5.13 23.27 -1.02
N LYS A 5 -5.55 23.74 -2.20
CA LYS A 5 -6.47 22.99 -3.08
C LYS A 5 -5.76 21.92 -3.91
N GLU A 6 -4.44 22.02 -4.04
CA GLU A 6 -3.64 21.15 -4.89
C GLU A 6 -2.88 20.12 -4.06
N SER A 7 -2.74 18.91 -4.59
CA SER A 7 -1.95 17.85 -3.98
C SER A 7 -0.49 18.22 -3.96
N PHE A 8 0.18 17.84 -2.89
CA PHE A 8 1.62 18.08 -2.74
C PHE A 8 2.33 16.84 -2.23
N LEU A 9 3.62 16.78 -2.54
CA LEU A 9 4.56 15.83 -1.95
C LEU A 9 5.47 16.59 -0.98
N LEU A 10 5.42 16.22 0.30
CA LEU A 10 6.32 16.74 1.32
C LEU A 10 7.44 15.73 1.59
N ILE A 11 8.68 16.14 1.36
CA ILE A 11 9.87 15.31 1.60
C ILE A 11 10.56 15.82 2.87
N THR A 12 10.83 14.92 3.80
CA THR A 12 11.49 15.25 5.06
C THR A 12 12.82 14.47 5.22
N PRO A 13 13.69 14.86 6.16
CA PRO A 13 14.98 14.18 6.35
C PRO A 13 14.88 12.73 6.83
N SER A 14 13.81 12.36 7.55
CA SER A 14 13.64 11.03 8.14
C SER A 14 12.17 10.60 8.22
N GLU A 15 11.94 9.30 8.35
CA GLU A 15 10.60 8.76 8.57
C GLU A 15 9.97 9.28 9.87
N ASP A 16 10.74 9.40 10.96
CA ASP A 16 10.27 9.98 12.23
C ASP A 16 9.78 11.43 12.04
N SER A 17 10.51 12.23 11.25
CA SER A 17 10.10 13.60 10.92
C SER A 17 8.79 13.60 10.13
N SER A 18 8.66 12.67 9.18
CA SER A 18 7.43 12.49 8.39
C SER A 18 6.25 12.13 9.29
N LEU A 19 6.42 11.17 10.19
CA LEU A 19 5.37 10.72 11.10
C LEU A 19 4.92 11.84 12.05
N ASN A 20 5.86 12.58 12.63
CA ASN A 20 5.55 13.70 13.51
C ASN A 20 4.75 14.80 12.80
N ILE A 21 5.17 15.19 11.59
CA ILE A 21 4.44 16.19 10.80
C ILE A 21 3.07 15.66 10.37
N GLN A 22 2.99 14.39 9.95
CA GLN A 22 1.73 13.77 9.56
C GLN A 22 0.73 13.78 10.72
N ASN A 23 1.15 13.39 11.92
CA ASN A 23 0.30 13.37 13.10
C ASN A 23 -0.21 14.77 13.45
N ASN A 24 0.68 15.77 13.44
CA ASN A 24 0.31 17.16 13.69
C ASN A 24 -0.65 17.69 12.62
N TYR A 25 -0.35 17.49 11.33
CA TYR A 25 -1.22 17.91 10.23
C TYR A 25 -2.60 17.26 10.34
N ASN A 26 -2.62 15.94 10.58
CA ASN A 26 -3.86 15.17 10.68
C ASN A 26 -4.69 15.56 11.91
N PHE A 27 -4.04 15.93 13.02
CA PHE A 27 -4.71 16.44 14.21
C PHE A 27 -5.51 17.72 13.91
N TYR A 28 -4.98 18.63 13.10
CA TYR A 28 -5.64 19.91 12.76
C TYR A 28 -6.56 19.84 11.53
N LEU A 29 -6.84 18.66 10.98
CA LEU A 29 -7.68 18.52 9.78
C LEU A 29 -9.08 19.09 9.94
N PHE A 30 -9.67 18.92 11.12
CA PHE A 30 -11.03 19.40 11.41
C PHE A 30 -11.18 20.92 11.28
N LEU A 31 -10.07 21.67 11.36
CA LEU A 31 -10.04 23.13 11.21
C LEU A 31 -9.92 23.58 9.75
N THR A 32 -9.46 22.71 8.85
CA THR A 32 -8.98 23.14 7.52
C THR A 32 -9.79 22.59 6.35
N ASN A 33 -10.74 21.68 6.59
CA ASN A 33 -11.49 20.94 5.57
C ASN A 33 -10.58 20.32 4.48
N ASN A 34 -9.32 20.06 4.82
CA ASN A 34 -8.35 19.47 3.92
C ASN A 34 -8.46 17.93 3.98
N LYS A 35 -7.90 17.27 2.97
CA LYS A 35 -7.73 15.80 2.96
C LYS A 35 -6.59 15.39 3.90
N LYS A 36 -6.68 14.16 4.42
CA LYS A 36 -5.61 13.55 5.23
C LYS A 36 -4.30 13.52 4.47
N LEU A 37 -3.21 13.77 5.18
CA LEU A 37 -1.86 13.61 4.66
C LEU A 37 -1.45 12.14 4.77
N ILE A 38 -1.12 11.54 3.63
CA ILE A 38 -0.77 10.12 3.54
C ILE A 38 0.74 9.94 3.72
N LEU A 39 1.14 9.15 4.71
CA LEU A 39 2.55 8.76 4.87
C LEU A 39 2.89 7.66 3.87
N PHE A 40 3.88 7.92 3.02
CA PHE A 40 4.51 6.91 2.17
C PHE A 40 5.75 6.36 2.90
N PRO A 41 5.69 5.12 3.40
CA PRO A 41 6.68 4.59 4.34
C PRO A 41 8.00 4.26 3.64
N GLU A 42 9.07 4.11 4.42
CA GLU A 42 10.27 3.43 3.94
C GLU A 42 10.01 1.93 3.89
N ALA A 43 10.08 1.29 2.71
CA ALA A 43 9.92 -0.16 2.62
C ALA A 43 11.10 -0.91 3.27
N GLN A 44 10.98 -1.20 4.56
CA GLN A 44 11.93 -1.97 5.37
C GLN A 44 11.50 -3.44 5.49
N ASP A 45 10.19 -3.70 5.50
CA ASP A 45 9.61 -5.05 5.54
C ASP A 45 8.46 -5.23 4.52
N LEU A 46 7.83 -6.42 4.53
CA LEU A 46 6.71 -6.75 3.64
C LEU A 46 5.46 -5.91 3.91
N LYS A 47 5.25 -5.48 5.16
CA LYS A 47 4.10 -4.67 5.54
C LYS A 47 4.23 -3.27 4.97
N ASP A 48 5.42 -2.67 5.08
CA ASP A 48 5.72 -1.36 4.52
C ASP A 48 5.70 -1.38 3.00
N ALA A 49 6.27 -2.42 2.37
CA ALA A 49 6.21 -2.61 0.92
C ALA A 49 4.75 -2.75 0.43
N GLY A 50 3.93 -3.55 1.11
CA GLY A 50 2.51 -3.65 0.82
C GLY A 50 1.78 -2.31 0.95
N ARG A 51 2.14 -1.51 1.97
CA ARG A 51 1.57 -0.17 2.14
C ARG A 51 1.97 0.80 1.04
N GLN A 52 3.20 0.73 0.54
CA GLN A 52 3.62 1.52 -0.63
C GLN A 52 2.78 1.17 -1.87
N ILE A 53 2.57 -0.13 -2.13
CA ILE A 53 1.75 -0.60 -3.27
C ILE A 53 0.31 -0.10 -3.14
N GLU A 54 -0.30 -0.22 -1.95
CA GLU A 54 -1.63 0.34 -1.67
C GLU A 54 -1.70 1.82 -2.02
N ILE A 55 -0.71 2.63 -1.60
CA ILE A 55 -0.69 4.07 -1.88
C ILE A 55 -0.51 4.34 -3.38
N LEU A 56 0.35 3.59 -4.08
CA LEU A 56 0.60 3.80 -5.51
C LEU A 56 -0.61 3.44 -6.39
N ILE A 57 -1.38 2.42 -6.00
CA ILE A 57 -2.57 1.97 -6.74
C ILE A 57 -3.82 2.78 -6.36
N ASP A 58 -3.99 3.08 -5.07
CA ASP A 58 -5.22 3.66 -4.49
C ASP A 58 -5.14 5.18 -4.28
N SER A 59 -4.01 5.82 -4.62
CA SER A 59 -3.92 7.27 -4.51
C SER A 59 -4.97 7.91 -5.42
N ASP A 60 -6.05 8.39 -4.80
CA ASP A 60 -6.81 9.52 -5.31
C ASP A 60 -5.78 10.54 -5.80
N ARG A 61 -5.76 10.82 -7.11
CA ARG A 61 -4.76 11.70 -7.73
C ARG A 61 -4.73 13.09 -7.06
N ALA A 62 -5.74 13.40 -6.24
CA ALA A 62 -5.86 14.60 -5.43
C ALA A 62 -5.35 14.47 -3.96
N ALA A 63 -4.70 13.38 -3.54
CA ALA A 63 -4.19 13.22 -2.18
C ALA A 63 -2.77 13.80 -2.00
N SER A 64 -2.51 14.44 -0.85
CA SER A 64 -1.15 14.87 -0.49
C SER A 64 -0.40 13.76 0.22
N ILE A 65 0.90 13.64 -0.09
CA ILE A 65 1.79 12.60 0.41
C ILE A 65 2.92 13.23 1.21
N ILE A 66 3.34 12.57 2.29
CA ILE A 66 4.55 12.89 3.04
C ILE A 66 5.46 11.66 3.11
N CYS A 67 6.76 11.86 2.97
CA CYS A 67 7.75 10.78 2.98
C CYS A 67 9.12 11.27 3.40
N SER A 68 10.01 10.34 3.73
CA SER A 68 11.44 10.64 3.88
C SER A 68 12.13 10.68 2.52
N ALA A 69 13.27 11.37 2.46
CA ALA A 69 14.13 11.35 1.26
C ALA A 69 14.63 9.93 0.90
N LYS A 70 14.65 9.00 1.86
CA LYS A 70 15.07 7.61 1.62
C LYS A 70 13.97 6.78 0.97
N ALA A 71 12.71 7.04 1.30
CA ALA A 71 11.56 6.33 0.73
C ALA A 71 11.44 6.52 -0.80
N ILE A 72 11.78 7.70 -1.31
CA ILE A 72 11.65 8.06 -2.74
C ILE A 72 12.86 7.72 -3.61
N LYS A 73 13.99 7.34 -3.00
CA LYS A 73 15.22 6.99 -3.74
C LYS A 73 15.17 5.61 -4.37
N LYS A 74 14.32 4.73 -3.87
CA LYS A 74 14.15 3.39 -4.44
C LYS A 74 13.24 3.50 -5.68
N PRO A 75 13.62 2.91 -6.82
CA PRO A 75 12.71 2.82 -7.96
C PRO A 75 11.51 1.98 -7.59
N PHE A 76 10.33 2.39 -8.04
CA PHE A 76 9.08 1.67 -7.90
C PHE A 76 8.48 1.42 -9.29
N LYS A 77 7.69 0.34 -9.39
CA LYS A 77 6.88 0.06 -10.57
C LYS A 77 5.81 1.15 -10.73
N SER A 78 5.42 1.45 -11.96
CA SER A 78 4.28 2.35 -12.20
C SER A 78 2.98 1.72 -11.68
N ALA A 79 1.95 2.54 -11.46
CA ALA A 79 0.64 2.03 -11.06
C ALA A 79 0.09 1.08 -12.14
N GLU A 80 0.35 1.38 -13.41
CA GLU A 80 -0.03 0.55 -14.56
C GLU A 80 0.64 -0.84 -14.50
N ASP A 81 1.95 -0.89 -14.26
CA ASP A 81 2.70 -2.15 -14.15
C ASP A 81 2.23 -2.98 -12.95
N LEU A 82 1.94 -2.32 -11.81
CA LEU A 82 1.40 -3.00 -10.63
C LEU A 82 0.01 -3.56 -10.90
N CYS A 83 -0.84 -2.83 -11.62
CA CYS A 83 -2.17 -3.29 -11.99
C CYS A 83 -2.11 -4.48 -12.96
N SER A 84 -1.15 -4.52 -13.90
CA SER A 84 -1.02 -5.67 -14.81
C SER A 84 -0.59 -6.96 -14.10
N ASP A 85 0.11 -6.83 -12.97
CA ASP A 85 0.58 -7.95 -12.15
C ASP A 85 -0.43 -8.33 -11.04
N THR A 86 -1.72 -8.01 -11.18
CA THR A 86 -2.75 -8.23 -10.14
C THR A 86 -3.75 -9.33 -10.50
N LEU A 87 -3.99 -10.29 -9.59
CA LEU A 87 -5.09 -11.25 -9.71
C LEU A 87 -6.36 -10.72 -9.03
N THR A 88 -7.43 -10.51 -9.81
CA THR A 88 -8.75 -10.14 -9.28
C THR A 88 -9.68 -11.36 -9.18
N VAL A 89 -10.03 -11.74 -7.95
CA VAL A 89 -11.02 -12.78 -7.66
C VAL A 89 -12.37 -12.11 -7.37
N LYS A 90 -13.43 -12.55 -8.07
CA LYS A 90 -14.80 -12.03 -7.90
C LYS A 90 -15.74 -13.14 -7.48
N LYS A 91 -16.74 -12.82 -6.66
CA LYS A 91 -17.79 -13.76 -6.27
C LYS A 91 -18.48 -14.33 -7.52
N TYR A 92 -18.75 -15.63 -7.52
CA TYR A 92 -19.37 -16.38 -8.62
C TYR A 92 -18.54 -16.50 -9.91
N LYS A 93 -17.32 -15.98 -9.95
CA LYS A 93 -16.40 -16.25 -11.07
C LYS A 93 -15.80 -17.64 -10.90
N GLU A 94 -15.92 -18.46 -11.94
CA GLU A 94 -15.28 -19.77 -11.96
C GLU A 94 -13.77 -19.59 -12.16
N ILE A 95 -12.99 -20.11 -11.22
CA ILE A 95 -11.53 -20.14 -11.26
C ILE A 95 -11.06 -21.42 -10.58
N GLN A 96 -10.13 -22.12 -11.21
CA GLN A 96 -9.58 -23.34 -10.61
C GLN A 96 -8.74 -22.97 -9.39
N ARG A 97 -8.91 -23.72 -8.30
CA ARG A 97 -8.15 -23.55 -7.06
C ARG A 97 -6.64 -23.54 -7.32
N GLN A 98 -6.17 -24.47 -8.15
CA GLN A 98 -4.75 -24.59 -8.47
C GLN A 98 -4.21 -23.33 -9.16
N THR A 99 -5.00 -22.69 -10.04
CA THR A 99 -4.61 -21.44 -10.69
C THR A 99 -4.36 -20.31 -9.69
N ILE A 100 -5.15 -20.22 -8.60
CA ILE A 100 -4.93 -19.24 -7.54
C ILE A 100 -3.62 -19.55 -6.80
N ILE A 101 -3.40 -20.81 -6.46
CA ILE A 101 -2.19 -21.25 -5.74
C ILE A 101 -0.93 -20.98 -6.56
N ASP A 102 -0.93 -21.38 -7.84
CA ASP A 102 0.21 -21.16 -8.74
C ASP A 102 0.50 -19.67 -8.90
N TRP A 103 -0.54 -18.85 -9.02
CA TRP A 103 -0.38 -17.40 -9.08
C TRP A 103 0.24 -16.84 -7.79
N LEU A 104 -0.26 -17.24 -6.61
CA LEU A 104 0.28 -16.79 -5.31
C LEU A 104 1.76 -17.16 -5.16
N VAL A 105 2.14 -18.38 -5.50
CA VAL A 105 3.54 -18.85 -5.47
C VAL A 105 4.41 -18.03 -6.43
N ASN A 106 3.95 -17.82 -7.67
CA ASN A 106 4.68 -17.03 -8.67
C ASN A 106 4.78 -15.54 -8.29
N ALA A 107 3.79 -15.00 -7.56
CA ALA A 107 3.81 -13.65 -7.00
C ALA A 107 4.70 -13.53 -5.76
N GLY A 108 5.28 -14.63 -5.26
CA GLY A 108 6.20 -14.64 -4.13
C GLY A 108 5.54 -14.80 -2.75
N TYR A 109 4.26 -15.19 -2.68
CA TYR A 109 3.62 -15.49 -1.41
C TYR A 109 4.18 -16.77 -0.78
N ARG A 110 4.25 -16.80 0.55
CA ARG A 110 4.75 -17.93 1.34
C ARG A 110 3.61 -18.86 1.76
N SER A 111 3.72 -20.14 1.42
CA SER A 111 2.79 -21.17 1.91
C SER A 111 3.05 -21.50 3.38
N VAL A 112 2.03 -21.40 4.22
CA VAL A 112 2.09 -21.67 5.67
C VAL A 112 0.90 -22.50 6.15
N SER A 113 1.02 -23.09 7.35
CA SER A 113 -0.08 -23.85 7.98
C SER A 113 -1.15 -22.95 8.61
N LEU A 114 -0.79 -21.73 8.98
CA LEU A 114 -1.67 -20.71 9.56
C LEU A 114 -1.19 -19.33 9.09
N VAL A 115 -2.08 -18.55 8.48
CA VAL A 115 -1.80 -17.19 8.00
C VAL A 115 -1.80 -16.22 9.18
N VAL A 116 -0.71 -15.48 9.36
CA VAL A 116 -0.55 -14.46 10.40
C VAL A 116 -0.05 -13.14 9.82
N GLU A 117 0.82 -13.20 8.82
CA GLU A 117 1.50 -12.03 8.24
C GLU A 117 1.04 -11.75 6.80
N LYS A 118 1.21 -10.49 6.36
CA LYS A 118 1.01 -10.13 4.95
C LYS A 118 2.02 -10.88 4.07
N GLY A 119 1.55 -11.41 2.95
CA GLY A 119 2.38 -12.18 2.01
C GLY A 119 2.42 -13.68 2.31
N GLU A 120 1.59 -14.15 3.23
CA GLU A 120 1.39 -15.57 3.49
C GLU A 120 0.09 -16.08 2.86
N PHE A 121 0.01 -17.39 2.62
CA PHE A 121 -1.24 -18.05 2.32
C PHE A 121 -1.27 -19.48 2.86
N SER A 122 -2.47 -20.01 3.10
CA SER A 122 -2.69 -21.42 3.44
C SER A 122 -3.76 -22.02 2.54
N ALA A 123 -3.55 -23.24 2.05
CA ALA A 123 -4.51 -23.93 1.19
C ALA A 123 -4.92 -25.26 1.83
N ARG A 124 -6.17 -25.35 2.29
CA ARG A 124 -6.72 -26.50 3.01
C ARG A 124 -8.01 -26.99 2.35
N ASN A 125 -7.91 -28.11 1.65
CA ASN A 125 -9.02 -28.69 0.87
C ASN A 125 -9.64 -27.65 -0.08
N TYR A 126 -10.82 -27.13 0.24
CA TYR A 126 -11.57 -26.15 -0.56
C TYR A 126 -11.40 -24.71 -0.09
N ILE A 127 -10.55 -24.47 0.92
CA ILE A 127 -10.32 -23.16 1.53
C ILE A 127 -8.91 -22.68 1.13
N ILE A 128 -8.82 -21.41 0.73
CA ILE A 128 -7.57 -20.67 0.62
C ILE A 128 -7.70 -19.46 1.55
N ASP A 129 -6.80 -19.38 2.53
CA ASP A 129 -6.63 -18.23 3.42
C ASP A 129 -5.42 -17.43 2.92
N LEU A 130 -5.52 -16.10 2.91
CA LEU A 130 -4.48 -15.15 2.48
C LEU A 130 -4.58 -13.83 3.27
#